data_AF-A0A352RKD6-F1
#
_entry.id   AF-A0A352RKD6-F1
#
_cell.length_a   1.000
_cell.length_b   1.000
_cell.length_c   1.000
_cell.angle_alpha   90.00
_cell.angle_beta   90.00
_cell.angle_gamma   90.00
#
_symmetry.space_group_name_H-M   'P 1'
#
loop_
_entity.id
_entity.type
_entity.pdbx_description
1 polymer ?
#
loop_
_entity_poly.entity_id
_entity_poly.type
_entity_poly.pdbx_seq_one_letter_code
_entity_poly.pdbx_strand_id
1 'polypeptide(L)' 'IDNSSFRRDIQLKGSGLTPYSRQGDGRAALGPVLREYIVSEAMHALGIPTTRSLGAVTTGEPV' A
#
# COMPACT_ATOMS: atom_id res chain seq x y z
N ILE A 1 15.96 -8.78 -4.29
CA ILE A 1 16.11 -8.57 -2.83
C ILE A 1 17.25 -7.58 -2.69
N ASP A 2 17.05 -6.47 -1.98
CA ASP A 2 18.11 -5.47 -1.78
C ASP A 2 19.35 -6.17 -1.18
N ASN A 3 20.54 -5.85 -1.69
CA ASN A 3 21.81 -6.39 -1.19
C ASN A 3 22.25 -5.69 0.11
N SER A 4 21.51 -4.68 0.57
CA SER A 4 21.68 -4.10 1.88
C SER A 4 21.14 -5.04 2.97
N SER A 5 21.79 -5.06 4.13
CA SER A 5 21.32 -5.83 5.31
C SER A 5 20.03 -5.26 5.93
N PHE A 6 19.41 -4.25 5.33
CA PHE A 6 18.16 -3.66 5.79
C PHE A 6 16.97 -4.44 5.25
N ARG A 7 16.30 -5.15 6.15
CA ARG A 7 15.01 -5.79 5.84
C ARG A 7 13.93 -4.73 5.67
N ARG A 8 13.07 -4.94 4.68
CA ARG A 8 11.86 -4.16 4.46
C ARG A 8 10.67 -5.10 4.40
N ASP A 9 9.57 -4.68 4.99
CA ASP A 9 8.32 -5.41 4.88
C ASP A 9 7.71 -5.19 3.49
N ILE A 10 7.11 -6.25 2.94
CA ILE A 10 6.28 -6.16 1.73
C ILE A 10 4.84 -6.38 2.16
N GLN A 11 4.11 -5.28 2.28
CA GLN A 11 2.70 -5.29 2.65
C GLN A 11 1.84 -5.09 1.39
N LEU A 12 0.95 -6.04 1.10
CA LEU A 12 -0.06 -5.90 0.06
C LEU A 12 -1.37 -5.41 0.67
N LYS A 13 -1.69 -4.12 0.48
CA LYS A 13 -2.97 -3.55 0.91
C LYS A 13 -4.06 -3.86 -0.10
N GLY A 14 -5.23 -4.28 0.37
CA GLY A 14 -6.33 -4.72 -0.49
C GLY A 14 -6.20 -6.17 -0.98
N SER A 15 -5.44 -7.01 -0.26
CA SER A 15 -5.25 -8.43 -0.58
C SER A 15 -6.50 -9.31 -0.41
N GLY A 16 -7.63 -8.74 -0.01
CA GLY A 16 -8.87 -9.45 0.28
C GLY A 16 -9.08 -9.73 1.77
N LEU A 17 -10.02 -10.64 2.05
CA LEU A 17 -10.44 -10.97 3.40
C LEU A 17 -9.32 -11.62 4.23
N THR A 18 -9.30 -11.27 5.51
CA THR A 18 -8.47 -11.87 6.55
C THR A 18 -9.34 -12.15 7.77
N PRO A 19 -8.86 -12.92 8.77
CA PRO A 19 -9.57 -13.07 10.06
C PRO A 19 -9.88 -11.74 10.78
N TYR A 20 -9.23 -10.65 10.37
CA TYR A 20 -9.37 -9.32 10.96
C TYR A 20 -10.27 -8.37 10.15
N SER A 21 -10.87 -8.82 9.04
CA SER A 21 -11.63 -7.96 8.10
C SER A 21 -12.99 -7.46 8.62
N ARG A 22 -13.52 -8.04 9.71
CA ARG A 22 -14.85 -7.70 10.26
C ARG A 22 -15.93 -7.80 9.17
N GLN A 23 -16.63 -6.70 8.89
CA GLN A 23 -17.69 -6.63 7.88
C GLN A 23 -17.22 -6.00 6.54
N GLY A 24 -15.92 -5.70 6.40
CA GLY A 24 -15.36 -5.19 5.15
C GLY A 24 -15.01 -6.33 4.19
N ASP A 25 -14.96 -6.02 2.90
CA ASP A 25 -14.58 -6.96 1.83
C ASP A 25 -13.06 -7.24 1.77
N GLY A 26 -12.26 -6.47 2.51
CA GLY A 26 -10.80 -6.58 2.54
C GLY A 26 -10.10 -6.04 1.29
N ARG A 27 -10.83 -5.33 0.42
CA ARG A 27 -10.30 -4.75 -0.82
C ARG A 27 -10.01 -3.26 -0.62
N ALA A 28 -9.31 -2.67 -1.60
CA ALA A 28 -8.96 -1.26 -1.57
C ALA A 28 -9.37 -0.59 -2.89
N ALA A 29 -10.26 0.40 -2.81
CA ALA A 29 -10.64 1.20 -3.96
C ALA A 29 -9.43 1.99 -4.51
N LEU A 30 -9.38 2.16 -5.84
CA LEU A 30 -8.25 2.77 -6.54
C LEU A 30 -7.93 4.19 -6.04
N GLY A 31 -8.96 5.01 -5.80
CA GLY A 31 -8.79 6.40 -5.34
C GLY A 31 -7.97 6.49 -4.04
N PRO A 32 -8.39 5.84 -2.94
CA PRO A 32 -7.60 5.75 -1.71
C PRO A 32 -6.18 5.21 -1.90
N VAL A 33 -5.97 4.18 -2.72
CA VAL A 33 -4.63 3.62 -3.00
C VAL A 33 -3.72 4.66 -3.66
N LEU A 34 -4.22 5.38 -4.67
CA LEU A 34 -3.44 6.42 -5.35
C LEU A 34 -3.13 7.60 -4.42
N ARG A 35 -4.07 7.99 -3.55
CA ARG A 35 -3.81 9.06 -2.57
C ARG A 35 -2.71 8.66 -1.59
N GLU A 36 -2.74 7.43 -1.08
CA GLU A 36 -1.69 6.92 -0.19
C GLU A 36 -0.33 6.90 -0.88
N TYR A 37 -0.26 6.38 -2.12
CA TYR A 37 0.97 6.38 -2.91
C TYR A 37 1.56 7.78 -3.05
N ILE A 38 0.75 8.75 -3.52
CA ILE A 38 1.22 10.11 -3.77
C ILE A 38 1.68 10.79 -2.47
N VAL A 39 0.91 10.67 -1.40
CA VAL A 39 1.23 11.32 -0.12
C VAL A 39 2.49 10.70 0.50
N SER A 40 2.60 9.38 0.54
CA SER A 40 3.77 8.69 1.11
C SER A 40 5.06 9.05 0.36
N GLU A 41 5.05 9.02 -0.97
CA GLU A 41 6.24 9.35 -1.76
C GLU A 41 6.55 10.86 -1.73
N ALA A 42 5.55 11.74 -1.67
CA ALA A 42 5.78 13.17 -1.48
C ALA A 42 6.41 13.48 -0.12
N MET A 43 5.91 12.87 0.96
CA MET A 43 6.51 12.99 2.29
C MET A 43 7.96 12.51 2.29
N HIS A 44 8.24 11.37 1.67
CA HIS A 44 9.60 10.85 1.54
C HIS A 44 10.51 11.83 0.78
N ALA A 45 10.03 12.40 -0.33
CA ALA A 45 10.77 13.40 -1.12
C ALA A 45 11.04 14.69 -0.32
N LEU A 46 10.16 15.04 0.62
CA LEU A 46 10.34 16.15 1.57
C LEU A 46 11.26 15.81 2.75
N GLY A 47 11.82 14.61 2.81
CA GLY A 47 12.68 14.16 3.91
C GLY A 47 11.91 13.84 5.20
N ILE A 48 10.58 13.71 5.13
CA ILE A 48 9.73 13.38 6.27
C ILE A 48 9.66 11.85 6.39
N PRO A 49 9.99 11.26 7.55
CA PRO A 49 9.88 9.82 7.76
C PRO A 49 8.45 9.31 7.53
N THR A 50 8.30 8.28 6.69
CA THR A 50 7.00 7.72 6.29
C THR A 50 7.17 6.31 5.72
N THR A 51 6.07 5.58 5.54
CA THR A 51 6.07 4.32 4.77
C THR A 51 6.34 4.60 3.29
N ARG A 52 6.87 3.61 2.57
CA ARG A 52 7.16 3.71 1.14
C ARG A 52 6.14 2.91 0.34
N SER A 53 5.79 3.40 -0.83
CA SER A 53 4.89 2.72 -1.76
C SER A 53 5.67 2.11 -2.91
N LEU A 54 5.65 0.77 -3.00
CA LEU A 54 6.36 0.05 -4.06
C LEU A 54 5.62 0.10 -5.41
N GLY A 55 4.29 0.11 -5.39
CA GLY A 55 3.46 0.13 -6.58
C GLY A 55 1.97 0.11 -6.26
N ALA A 56 1.16 0.40 -7.28
CA ALA A 56 -0.30 0.27 -7.25
C ALA A 56 -0.74 -0.47 -8.51
N VAL A 57 -1.67 -1.42 -8.37
CA VAL A 57 -2.16 -2.26 -9.47
C VAL A 57 -3.68 -2.28 -9.43
N THR A 58 -4.32 -2.18 -10.59
CA THR A 58 -5.78 -2.36 -10.73
C THR A 58 -6.09 -3.83 -11.03
N THR A 59 -7.20 -4.34 -10.49
CA THR A 59 -7.70 -5.68 -10.80
C THR A 59 -8.79 -5.66 -11.89
N GLY A 60 -9.38 -4.49 -12.16
CA GLY A 60 -10.55 -4.36 -13.02
C GLY A 60 -11.88 -4.76 -12.36
N GLU A 61 -11.86 -5.18 -11.09
CA GLU A 61 -13.08 -5.54 -10.35
C GLU A 61 -13.74 -4.30 -9.72
N PRO A 62 -15.08 -4.25 -9.65
CA PRO A 62 -15.78 -3.23 -8.89
C PRO A 62 -15.62 -3.46 -7.38
N VAL A 63 -15.45 -2.36 -6.65
CA VAL A 63 -15.34 -2.28 -5.17
C VAL A 63 -16.07 -1.06 -4.66
#